data_AF-A0A920IWH9-F1
#
_entry.id   AF-A0A920IWH9-F1
#
_cell.length_a   1.000
_cell.length_b   1.000
_cell.length_c   1.000
_cell.angle_alpha   90.00
_cell.angle_beta   90.00
_cell.angle_gamma   90.00
#
_symmetry.space_group_name_H-M   'P 1'
#
loop_
_entity.id
_entity.type
_entity.pdbx_description
1 polymer ?
#
loop_
_entity_poly.entity_id
_entity_poly.type
_entity_poly.pdbx_seq_one_letter_code
_entity_poly.pdbx_strand_id
1 'polypeptide(L)' 'MVIPFIKDALELSLEPIKILASPWSPPSWMKTNNQMNHGGKLIPKFRTVWANYYCKYIQFYENENIPI' A
#
# COMPACT_ATOMS: atom_id res chain seq x y z
N MET A 1 -1.57 -5.70 -13.80
CA MET A 1 -0.25 -6.39 -13.75
C MET A 1 0.06 -6.92 -12.36
N VAL A 2 0.05 -6.12 -11.30
CA VAL A 2 0.39 -6.59 -9.94
C VAL A 2 -0.59 -7.65 -9.39
N ILE A 3 -1.90 -7.38 -9.42
CA ILE A 3 -2.90 -8.32 -8.88
C ILE A 3 -2.88 -9.68 -9.60
N PRO A 4 -2.95 -9.77 -10.95
CA PRO A 4 -2.88 -11.06 -11.62
C PRO A 4 -1.61 -11.85 -11.27
N PHE A 5 -0.45 -11.18 -11.27
CA PHE A 5 0.82 -11.83 -10.92
C PHE A 5 0.84 -12.38 -9.50
N ILE A 6 0.31 -11.64 -8.53
CA ILE A 6 0.21 -12.12 -7.14
C ILE A 6 -0.73 -13.33 -7.06
N LYS A 7 -1.87 -13.30 -7.76
CA LYS A 7 -2.82 -14.42 -7.78
C LYS A 7 -2.19 -15.68 -8.38
N ASP A 8 -1.48 -15.54 -9.50
CA ASP A 8 -0.76 -16.66 -10.13
C ASP A 8 0.29 -17.26 -9.16
N ALA A 9 1.03 -16.41 -8.44
CA ALA A 9 2.01 -16.87 -7.45
C ALA A 9 1.36 -17.57 -6.25
N LEU A 10 0.22 -17.08 -5.77
CA LEU A 10 -0.53 -17.71 -4.69
C LEU A 10 -1.10 -19.08 -5.10
N GLU A 11 -1.56 -19.22 -6.35
CA GLU A 11 -2.09 -20.48 -6.88
C GLU A 11 -1.00 -21.54 -7.08
N LEU A 12 0.19 -21.13 -7.53
CA LEU A 12 1.29 -22.03 -7.83
C LEU A 12 2.11 -22.44 -6.59
N SER A 13 1.99 -21.71 -5.48
CA SER A 13 2.80 -21.97 -4.29
C SER A 13 2.32 -23.21 -3.53
N LEU A 14 3.25 -24.11 -3.20
CA LEU A 14 2.98 -25.26 -2.33
C LEU A 14 2.88 -24.86 -0.86
N GLU A 15 3.50 -23.74 -0.47
CA GLU A 15 3.54 -23.21 0.88
C GLU A 15 2.78 -21.89 0.99
N PRO A 16 2.21 -21.55 2.17
CA PRO A 16 1.53 -20.26 2.35
C PRO A 16 2.47 -19.08 2.16
N ILE A 17 2.15 -18.19 1.21
CA ILE A 17 2.88 -16.92 1.02
C ILE A 17 2.33 -15.88 2.00
N LYS A 18 3.21 -15.24 2.77
CA LYS A 18 2.89 -14.04 3.54
C LYS A 18 3.27 -12.80 2.75
N ILE A 19 2.32 -11.89 2.58
CA ILE A 19 2.56 -10.64 1.84
C ILE A 19 2.88 -9.53 2.84
N LEU A 20 3.77 -8.62 2.45
CA LEU A 20 4.12 -7.43 3.21
C LEU A 20 3.98 -6.23 2.29
N ALA A 21 3.11 -5.29 2.63
CA ALA A 21 2.97 -4.03 1.91
C ALA A 21 3.70 -2.89 2.65
N SER A 22 4.53 -2.15 1.93
CA SER A 22 5.22 -0.97 2.43
C SER A 22 5.13 0.16 1.40
N PRO A 23 4.51 1.31 1.73
CA PRO A 23 4.47 2.44 0.81
C PRO A 23 5.77 3.22 0.83
N TRP A 24 6.23 3.62 -0.36
CA TRP A 24 7.42 4.46 -0.50
C TRP A 24 7.19 5.92 -0.12
N SER A 25 6.00 6.47 -0.40
CA SER A 25 5.68 7.85 -0.05
C SER A 25 4.18 8.12 -0.03
N PRO A 26 3.70 9.01 0.88
CA PRO A 26 2.39 9.63 0.75
C PRO A 26 2.27 10.46 -0.55
N PRO A 27 1.03 10.75 -1.01
CA PRO A 27 0.79 11.72 -2.08
C PRO A 27 1.46 13.07 -1.83
N SER A 28 1.89 13.75 -2.90
CA SER A 28 2.63 15.01 -2.83
C SER A 28 1.98 16.05 -1.93
N TRP A 29 0.66 16.25 -2.08
CA TRP A 29 -0.11 17.24 -1.31
C TRP A 29 -0.21 16.93 0.19
N MET A 30 0.15 15.72 0.63
CA MET A 30 0.24 15.37 2.06
C MET A 30 1.61 15.69 2.68
N LYS A 31 2.60 16.07 1.87
CA LYS A 31 4.00 16.18 2.29
C LYS A 31 4.46 17.63 2.35
N THR A 32 5.37 17.92 3.28
CA THR A 32 5.93 19.27 3.50
C THR A 32 6.66 19.85 2.29
N ASN A 33 7.17 19.00 1.40
CA ASN A 33 7.89 19.39 0.19
C ASN A 33 7.03 19.37 -1.08
N ASN A 34 5.72 19.08 -0.97
CA ASN A 34 4.79 18.94 -2.09
C ASN A 34 5.28 18.01 -3.22
N GLN A 35 6.07 17.00 -2.89
CA GLN A 35 6.66 16.06 -3.84
C GLN A 35 6.67 14.64 -3.24
N MET A 36 6.40 13.62 -4.06
CA MET A 36 6.56 12.24 -3.62
C MET A 36 8.05 11.86 -3.47
N ASN A 37 8.91 12.46 -4.30
CA ASN A 37 10.35 12.23 -4.30
C ASN A 37 11.09 13.18 -3.34
N HIS A 38 12.40 12.96 -3.19
CA HIS A 38 13.33 13.87 -2.49
C HIS A 38 13.00 14.12 -1.01
N GLY A 39 12.52 13.09 -0.30
CA GLY A 39 12.27 13.15 1.14
C GLY A 39 11.01 13.95 1.50
N GLY A 40 11.11 14.83 2.49
CA GLY A 40 9.96 15.50 3.11
C GLY A 40 9.29 14.67 4.20
N LYS A 41 8.33 15.27 4.91
CA LYS A 41 7.60 14.61 6.00
C LYS A 41 6.10 14.70 5.77
N LEU A 42 5.35 13.73 6.29
CA LEU A 42 3.90 13.79 6.35
C LEU A 42 3.48 14.99 7.22
N ILE A 43 2.66 15.88 6.65
CA ILE A 43 2.14 17.02 7.40
C ILE A 43 1.19 16.48 8.49
N PRO A 44 1.32 16.89 9.77
CA PRO A 44 0.55 16.31 10.87
C PRO A 44 -0.96 16.26 10.66
N LYS A 45 -1.54 17.27 10.00
CA LYS A 45 -2.99 17.34 9.70
C LYS A 45 -3.50 16.21 8.79
N PHE A 46 -2.62 15.55 8.04
CA PHE A 46 -2.98 14.46 7.13
C PHE A 46 -2.72 13.07 7.70
N ARG A 47 -2.28 12.94 8.97
CA ARG A 47 -2.00 11.62 9.58
C ARG A 47 -3.19 10.68 9.53
N THR A 48 -4.38 11.15 9.91
CA THR A 48 -5.60 10.34 9.86
C THR A 48 -5.96 9.94 8.44
N VAL A 49 -5.85 10.87 7.49
CA VAL A 49 -6.12 10.60 6.07
C VAL A 49 -5.14 9.57 5.52
N TRP A 50 -3.86 9.66 5.90
CA TRP A 50 -2.84 8.70 5.52
C TRP A 50 -3.10 7.31 6.11
N ALA A 51 -3.44 7.22 7.40
CA ALA A 51 -3.82 5.94 8.02
C ALA A 51 -5.02 5.30 7.33
N ASN A 52 -6.06 6.08 7.02
CA ASN A 52 -7.23 5.59 6.28
C ASN A 52 -6.86 5.09 4.86
N TYR A 53 -5.81 5.65 4.25
CA TYR A 53 -5.30 5.17 2.97
C TYR A 53 -4.78 3.72 3.09
N TYR A 54 -4.03 3.38 4.15
CA TYR A 54 -3.59 2.00 4.38
C TYR A 54 -4.78 1.06 4.57
N CYS A 55 -5.77 1.44 5.39
CA CYS A 55 -6.96 0.62 5.60
C CYS A 55 -7.69 0.33 4.29
N LYS A 56 -7.87 1.36 3.44
CA LYS A 56 -8.50 1.19 2.12
C LYS A 56 -7.66 0.33 1.18
N TYR A 57 -6.34 0.47 1.22
CA TYR A 57 -5.43 -0.37 0.43
C TYR A 57 -5.55 -1.84 0.84
N ILE A 58 -5.50 -2.14 2.15
CA ILE A 58 -5.63 -3.50 2.68
C ILE A 58 -6.99 -4.09 2.28
N GLN A 59 -8.08 -3.37 2.55
CA GLN A 59 -9.43 -3.81 2.20
C GLN A 59 -9.60 -4.07 0.69
N PHE A 60 -8.99 -3.24 -0.15
CA PHE A 60 -9.04 -3.43 -1.60
C PHE A 60 -8.37 -4.75 -2.02
N TYR A 61 -7.18 -5.05 -1.48
CA TYR A 61 -6.49 -6.31 -1.78
C TYR A 61 -7.18 -7.53 -1.16
N GLU A 62 -7.73 -7.42 0.05
CA GLU A 62 -8.53 -8.49 0.65
C GLU A 62 -9.77 -8.81 -0.18
N ASN A 63 -10.46 -7.79 -0.73
CA ASN A 63 -11.58 -7.98 -1.66
C ASN A 63 -11.17 -8.65 -2.98
N GLU A 64 -9.89 -8.55 -3.35
CA GLU A 64 -9.30 -9.29 -4.47
C GLU A 64 -8.84 -10.70 -4.09
N ASN A 65 -9.17 -11.18 -2.87
CA ASN A 65 -8.70 -12.44 -2.28
C ASN A 65 -7.17 -12.50 -2.11
N ILE A 66 -6.53 -11.36 -1.87
CA ILE A 66 -5.10 -11.26 -1.59
C ILE A 66 -4.92 -10.81 -0.12
N PRO A 67 -4.53 -11.71 0.80
CA PRO A 67 -4.29 -11.34 2.18
C PRO A 67 -2.98 -10.55 2.28
N ILE A 68 -3.08 -9.32 2.81
CA ILE A 68 -1.95 -8.41 3.08
C ILE A 68 -1.55 -8.47 4.55
#